data_AF-A0A9D4NLI2-F1
#
_entry.id   AF-A0A9D4NLI2-F1
#
_cell.length_a   1.000
_cell.length_b   1.000
_cell.length_c   1.000
_cell.angle_alpha   90.00
_cell.angle_beta   90.00
_cell.angle_gamma   90.00
#
_symmetry.space_group_name_H-M   'P 1'
#
loop_
_entity.id
_entity.type
_entity.pdbx_description
1 polymer ?
#
loop_
_entity_poly.entity_id
_entity_poly.type
_entity_poly.pdbx_seq_one_letter_code
_entity_poly.pdbx_strand_id
1 'polypeptide(L)'
;MLTQKGSNDLTVSTEHHTSMLIQKHSYDLVVNTEHNTSLLTQKGSNDLAVNTEHNTSMLTQKGSYDLVVNTEHNTSLLTRKGSNDFAVN
;
A
#
# COMPACT_ATOMS: atom_id res chain seq x y z
N MET A 1 -10.55 -6.14 -7.25
CA MET A 1 -9.72 -6.84 -6.25
C MET A 1 -8.56 -7.48 -6.98
N LEU A 2 -7.33 -7.21 -6.55
CA LEU A 2 -6.10 -7.84 -7.07
C LEU A 2 -5.42 -8.62 -5.95
N THR A 3 -4.95 -9.83 -6.26
CA THR A 3 -4.21 -10.66 -5.30
C THR A 3 -3.01 -11.28 -5.99
N GLN A 4 -1.83 -11.06 -5.42
CA GLN A 4 -0.60 -11.60 -5.97
C GLN A 4 0.32 -12.16 -4.88
N LYS A 5 0.93 -13.30 -5.19
CA LYS A 5 1.64 -14.13 -4.20
C LYS A 5 3.13 -13.78 -4.10
N GLY A 6 3.70 -13.26 -5.17
CA GLY A 6 5.12 -12.92 -5.28
C GLY A 6 5.35 -12.15 -6.57
N SER A 7 6.18 -11.11 -6.50
CA SER A 7 6.80 -10.45 -7.64
C SER A 7 8.18 -9.97 -7.20
N ASN A 8 9.10 -9.73 -8.12
CA ASN A 8 10.28 -8.95 -7.75
C ASN A 8 9.85 -7.50 -7.59
N ASP A 9 9.26 -6.95 -8.65
CA ASP A 9 8.73 -5.59 -8.68
C ASP A 9 7.25 -5.65 -9.02
N LEU A 10 6.43 -4.92 -8.28
CA LEU A 10 5.00 -4.82 -8.56
C LEU A 10 4.59 -3.35 -8.56
N THR A 11 4.04 -2.90 -9.67
CA THR A 11 3.36 -1.61 -9.77
C THR A 11 1.89 -1.85 -9.98
N VAL A 12 1.05 -1.29 -9.12
CA VAL A 12 -0.40 -1.34 -9.25
C VAL A 12 -0.92 0.07 -9.39
N SER A 13 -1.71 0.30 -10.44
CA SER A 13 -2.44 1.55 -10.65
C SER A 13 -3.91 1.24 -10.91
N THR A 14 -4.80 1.83 -10.13
CA THR A 14 -6.24 1.61 -10.26
C THR A 14 -7.03 2.90 -10.03
N GLU A 15 -8.08 3.10 -10.84
CA GLU A 15 -9.01 4.23 -10.78
C GLU A 15 -10.46 3.70 -10.78
N HIS A 16 -11.10 3.69 -9.61
CA HIS A 16 -12.42 3.06 -9.37
C HIS A 16 -13.06 3.59 -8.08
N HIS A 17 -14.31 3.24 -7.75
CA HIS A 17 -14.91 3.66 -6.47
C HIS A 17 -14.34 2.91 -5.26
N THR A 18 -13.99 1.63 -5.43
CA THR A 18 -13.45 0.78 -4.36
C THR A 18 -12.35 -0.11 -4.91
N SER A 19 -11.22 -0.21 -4.21
CA SER A 19 -10.15 -1.15 -4.55
C SER A 19 -9.65 -1.93 -3.35
N MET A 20 -9.14 -3.12 -3.64
CA MET A 20 -8.52 -4.02 -2.67
C MET A 20 -7.32 -4.70 -3.32
N LEU A 21 -6.15 -4.54 -2.69
CA LEU A 21 -4.89 -5.18 -3.10
C LEU A 21 -4.33 -6.00 -1.94
N ILE A 22 -4.05 -7.27 -2.22
CA ILE A 22 -3.41 -8.19 -1.29
C ILE A 22 -2.13 -8.72 -1.93
N GLN A 23 -0.99 -8.36 -1.36
CA GLN A 23 0.32 -8.79 -1.85
C GLN A 23 1.13 -9.44 -0.73
N LYS A 24 1.66 -10.63 -1.04
CA LYS A 24 2.31 -11.50 -0.02
C LYS A 24 3.82 -11.37 0.09
N HIS A 25 4.51 -10.99 -0.97
CA HIS A 25 5.95 -10.76 -1.04
C HIS A 25 6.30 -9.92 -2.27
N SER A 26 7.05 -8.84 -2.11
CA SER A 26 7.78 -8.19 -3.21
C SER A 26 9.16 -7.76 -2.73
N TYR A 27 10.08 -7.47 -3.63
CA TYR A 27 11.22 -6.62 -3.27
C TYR A 27 10.72 -5.18 -3.26
N ASP A 28 10.17 -4.73 -4.39
CA ASP A 28 9.66 -3.38 -4.54
C ASP A 28 8.17 -3.40 -4.86
N LEU A 29 7.38 -2.65 -4.10
CA LEU A 29 5.96 -2.46 -4.36
C LEU A 29 5.63 -0.96 -4.43
N VAL A 30 5.09 -0.56 -5.57
CA VAL A 30 4.52 0.77 -5.78
C VAL A 30 3.04 0.65 -6.01
N VAL A 31 2.24 1.33 -5.20
CA VAL A 31 0.78 1.34 -5.31
C VAL A 31 0.31 2.77 -5.50
N ASN A 32 -0.26 3.06 -6.67
CA ASN A 32 -0.90 4.34 -6.98
C ASN A 32 -2.40 4.11 -7.10
N THR A 33 -3.20 4.82 -6.33
CA THR A 33 -4.64 4.56 -6.30
C THR A 33 -5.44 5.82 -6.12
N GLU A 34 -6.48 5.99 -6.93
CA GLU A 34 -7.46 7.08 -6.85
C GLU A 34 -8.87 6.48 -6.70
N HIS A 35 -9.43 6.51 -5.48
CA HIS A 35 -10.70 5.86 -5.14
C HIS A 35 -11.48 6.57 -4.02
N ASN A 36 -12.74 6.21 -3.80
CA ASN A 36 -13.43 6.62 -2.58
C ASN A 36 -13.00 5.76 -1.38
N THR A 37 -12.68 4.49 -1.61
CA THR A 37 -12.25 3.57 -0.55
C THR A 37 -11.19 2.60 -1.04
N SER A 38 -10.07 2.52 -0.33
CA SER A 38 -8.98 1.59 -0.66
C SER A 38 -8.54 0.75 0.54
N LEU A 39 -8.26 -0.54 0.29
CA LEU A 39 -7.65 -1.45 1.25
C LEU A 39 -6.39 -2.08 0.65
N LEU A 40 -5.25 -1.87 1.30
CA LEU A 40 -3.97 -2.48 0.93
C LEU A 40 -3.44 -3.34 2.07
N THR A 41 -3.15 -4.60 1.77
CA THR A 41 -2.47 -5.51 2.68
C THR A 41 -1.19 -6.04 2.06
N GLN A 42 -0.04 -5.66 2.64
CA GLN A 42 1.29 -6.12 2.25
C GLN A 42 1.92 -6.97 3.36
N LYS A 43 2.50 -8.10 2.99
CA LYS A 43 3.41 -8.86 3.83
C LYS A 43 4.75 -8.96 3.12
N GLY A 44 5.86 -8.59 3.75
CA GLY A 44 7.20 -8.71 3.17
C GLY A 44 7.44 -7.82 1.96
N SER A 45 8.10 -6.67 2.17
CA SER A 45 8.73 -5.86 1.12
C SER A 45 10.14 -5.47 1.54
N ASN A 46 11.00 -5.12 0.59
CA ASN A 46 12.14 -4.26 0.94
C ASN A 46 11.64 -2.82 0.98
N ASP A 47 11.09 -2.38 -0.15
CA ASP A 47 10.62 -1.02 -0.31
C ASP A 47 9.12 -1.01 -0.66
N LEU A 48 8.35 -0.26 0.11
CA LEU A 48 6.93 -0.04 -0.14
C LEU A 48 6.66 1.46 -0.30
N ALA A 49 6.24 1.86 -1.49
CA ALA A 49 5.71 3.18 -1.77
C ALA A 49 4.21 3.10 -2.06
N VAL A 50 3.42 3.86 -1.30
CA VAL A 50 1.97 3.92 -1.48
C VAL A 50 1.59 5.37 -1.70
N ASN A 51 1.13 5.70 -2.91
CA ASN A 51 0.50 6.98 -3.21
C ASN A 51 -1.00 6.77 -3.40
N THR A 52 -1.77 7.55 -2.68
CA THR A 52 -3.20 7.30 -2.52
C THR A 52 -3.95 8.62 -2.41
N GLU A 53 -4.95 8.82 -3.27
CA GLU A 53 -5.91 9.94 -3.16
C GLU A 53 -7.28 9.33 -2.91
N HIS A 54 -7.77 9.41 -1.66
CA HIS A 54 -9.03 8.76 -1.26
C HIS A 54 -9.84 9.51 -0.22
N ASN A 55 -11.16 9.25 -0.18
CA ASN A 55 -11.98 9.62 0.97
C ASN A 55 -11.66 8.76 2.21
N THR A 56 -11.42 7.45 2.03
CA THR A 56 -11.07 6.54 3.13
C THR A 56 -10.04 5.51 2.70
N SER A 57 -8.97 5.33 3.47
CA SER A 57 -7.98 4.29 3.21
C SER A 57 -7.65 3.44 4.44
N MET A 58 -7.27 2.19 4.18
CA MET A 58 -6.66 1.32 5.16
C MET A 58 -5.44 0.63 4.57
N LEU A 59 -4.28 0.81 5.22
CA LEU A 59 -3.03 0.15 4.88
C LEU A 59 -2.57 -0.74 6.03
N THR A 60 -2.39 -2.02 5.76
CA THR A 60 -1.77 -2.97 6.68
C THR A 60 -0.47 -3.51 6.10
N GLN A 61 0.65 -3.23 6.75
CA GLN A 61 1.97 -3.69 6.35
C GLN A 61 2.62 -4.56 7.44
N LYS A 62 3.19 -5.69 7.04
CA LYS A 62 4.00 -6.54 7.91
C LYS A 62 5.34 -6.89 7.26
N GLY A 63 6.43 -6.36 7.81
CA GLY A 63 7.81 -6.64 7.38
C GLY A 63 8.20 -5.85 6.12
N SER A 64 8.67 -4.63 6.28
CA SER A 64 9.32 -3.84 5.23
C SER A 64 10.64 -3.28 5.73
N TYR A 65 11.61 -2.98 4.87
CA TYR A 65 12.74 -2.18 5.31
C TYR A 65 12.32 -0.71 5.30
N ASP A 66 11.80 -0.25 4.16
CA ASP A 66 11.38 1.13 3.96
C ASP A 66 9.88 1.20 3.62
N LEU A 67 9.20 2.19 4.21
CA LEU A 67 7.80 2.48 3.93
C LEU A 67 7.61 3.98 3.70
N VAL A 68 7.16 4.34 2.50
CA VAL A 68 6.70 5.69 2.16
C VAL A 68 5.21 5.64 1.86
N VAL A 69 4.45 6.47 2.55
CA VAL A 69 3.00 6.59 2.38
C VAL A 69 2.69 8.06 2.10
N ASN A 70 2.19 8.35 0.91
CA ASN A 70 1.66 9.66 0.54
C ASN A 70 0.15 9.55 0.41
N THR A 71 -0.57 10.31 1.24
CA THR A 71 -2.02 10.16 1.39
C THR A 71 -2.71 11.51 1.41
N GLU A 72 -3.45 11.86 0.35
CA GLU A 72 -4.34 13.03 0.37
C GLU A 72 -5.76 12.60 0.74
N HIS A 73 -6.01 12.33 2.04
CA HIS A 73 -7.27 11.69 2.48
C HIS A 73 -8.08 12.49 3.50
N ASN A 74 -9.41 12.26 3.49
CA ASN A 74 -10.29 12.67 4.59
C ASN A 74 -10.15 11.77 5.83
N THR A 75 -9.89 10.47 5.66
CA THR A 75 -9.67 9.53 6.77
C THR A 75 -8.73 8.38 6.36
N SER A 76 -7.64 8.18 7.11
CA SER A 76 -6.65 7.13 6.84
C SER A 76 -6.36 6.29 8.08
N LEU A 77 -6.27 4.97 7.93
CA LEU A 77 -5.75 4.07 8.96
C LEU A 77 -4.53 3.30 8.47
N LEU A 78 -3.41 3.47 9.15
CA LEU A 78 -2.18 2.72 8.90
C LEU A 78 -1.85 1.80 10.07
N THR A 79 -1.66 0.53 9.78
CA THR A 79 -1.13 -0.46 10.73
C THR A 79 0.15 -1.06 10.18
N ARG A 80 1.26 -0.87 10.90
CA ARG A 80 2.57 -1.43 10.51
C ARG A 80 3.17 -2.34 11.58
N LYS A 81 3.85 -3.39 11.15
CA LYS A 81 4.62 -4.28 12.03
C LYS A 81 5.95 -4.66 11.38
N GLY A 82 7.05 -4.10 11.92
CA GLY A 82 8.41 -4.42 11.50
C GLY A 82 8.85 -3.65 10.27
N SER A 83 9.00 -2.32 10.39
CA SER A 83 9.73 -1.51 9.41
C SER A 83 10.78 -0.64 10.07
N ASN A 84 11.93 -0.51 9.40
CA ASN A 84 13.07 0.25 9.91
C ASN A 84 12.82 1.74 9.70
N ASP A 85 12.52 2.12 8.45
CA ASP A 85 12.31 3.51 8.07
C ASP A 85 10.87 3.75 7.60
N PHE A 86 10.31 4.89 7.99
CA PHE A 86 8.91 5.21 7.75
C PHE A 86 8.67 6.71 7.61
N ALA A 87 8.07 7.08 6.49
CA ALA A 87 7.64 8.44 6.19
C ALA A 87 6.16 8.45 5.78
N VAL A 88 5.41 9.41 6.33
CA VAL A 88 4.07 9.76 5.87
C VAL A 88 4.06 11.23 5.48
N ASN A 89 3.50 11.52 4.32
CA ASN A 89 3.18 12.88 3.89
C ASN A 89 1.67 13.00 3.65
#